data_AF-A0A2M7UED6-F1
#
_entry.id   AF-A0A2M7UED6-F1
#
_cell.length_a   1.000
_cell.length_b   1.000
_cell.length_c   1.000
_cell.angle_alpha   90.00
_cell.angle_beta   90.00
_cell.angle_gamma   90.00
#
_symmetry.space_group_name_H-M   'P 1'
#
loop_
_entity.id
_entity.type
_entity.pdbx_description
1 polymer ?
#
loop_
_entity_poly.entity_id
_entity_poly.type
_entity_poly.pdbx_seq_one_letter_code
_entity_poly.pdbx_strand_id
1 'polypeptide(L)'
;MIEKQKQKISFLASISQEEWFLNGHCVKNGEEYKLMYLFESLIRQIKGGKFLELGCGTGLLSKYIYLFFKDVIPYGVDINRKFIARAKENNFKIKNNFTISDFFILPPAFFKKYSTIAVFMGRRKNEKDDWIKLGKLVKKCLRDNKEALLIICDYDNNTLEIKSPVIKKFVSEMKKISNIDFVDNNFFLVGEGVKAMNKIECEKTGFSNELIEGSIVQKGKEFFFLRQKRRNKKEKFFLTFQTNFFEKTLKLPSCSIDSVRIIG
;
A
#
# COMPACT_ATOMS: atom_id res chain seq x y z
N MET A 1 22.13 -13.11 4.59
CA MET A 1 21.10 -12.62 3.64
C MET A 1 20.67 -13.70 2.65
N ILE A 2 21.63 -14.35 1.97
CA ILE A 2 21.39 -15.40 0.96
C ILE A 2 20.55 -16.57 1.50
N GLU A 3 20.84 -17.06 2.70
CA GLU A 3 20.14 -18.23 3.27
C GLU A 3 18.63 -17.99 3.49
N LYS A 4 18.25 -16.79 3.95
CA LYS A 4 16.84 -16.42 4.13
C LYS A 4 16.09 -16.35 2.79
N GLN A 5 16.76 -15.91 1.72
CA GLN A 5 16.16 -15.88 0.38
C GLN A 5 15.95 -17.29 -0.15
N LYS A 6 16.92 -18.19 0.04
CA LYS A 6 16.77 -19.61 -0.33
C LYS A 6 15.58 -20.26 0.38
N GLN A 7 15.40 -19.99 1.68
CA GLN A 7 14.24 -20.49 2.44
C GLN A 7 12.90 -19.96 1.91
N LYS A 8 12.83 -18.67 1.56
CA LYS A 8 11.64 -18.05 0.95
C LYS A 8 11.28 -18.70 -0.38
N ILE A 9 12.26 -18.87 -1.27
CA ILE A 9 12.07 -19.51 -2.58
C ILE A 9 11.67 -20.98 -2.41
N SER A 10 12.36 -21.70 -1.53
CA SER A 10 12.04 -23.11 -1.24
C SER A 10 10.61 -23.27 -0.72
N PHE A 11 10.17 -22.37 0.16
CA PHE A 11 8.78 -22.33 0.60
C PHE A 11 7.82 -22.14 -0.58
N LEU A 12 8.03 -21.14 -1.43
CA LEU A 12 7.15 -20.85 -2.57
C LEU A 12 7.12 -21.99 -3.59
N ALA A 13 8.27 -22.64 -3.83
CA ALA A 13 8.39 -23.80 -4.71
C ALA A 13 7.71 -25.06 -4.12
N SER A 14 7.49 -25.12 -2.81
CA SER A 14 6.79 -26.24 -2.16
C SER A 14 5.27 -26.15 -2.27
N ILE A 15 4.72 -25.01 -2.71
CA ILE A 15 3.28 -24.81 -2.85
C ILE A 15 2.78 -25.51 -4.12
N SER A 16 1.71 -26.30 -3.98
CA SER A 16 1.15 -27.03 -5.11
C SER A 16 0.52 -26.10 -6.15
N GLN A 17 0.48 -26.54 -7.40
CA GLN A 17 -0.21 -25.82 -8.48
C GLN A 17 -1.68 -25.57 -8.18
N GLU A 18 -2.36 -26.55 -7.57
CA GLU A 18 -3.76 -26.41 -7.14
C GLU A 18 -3.91 -25.26 -6.13
N GLU A 19 -3.00 -25.18 -5.16
CA GLU A 19 -3.04 -24.13 -4.14
C GLU A 19 -2.75 -22.75 -4.73
N TRP A 20 -1.81 -22.64 -5.67
CA TRP A 20 -1.60 -21.41 -6.43
C TRP A 20 -2.86 -21.01 -7.20
N PHE A 21 -3.50 -21.97 -7.88
CA PHE A 21 -4.71 -21.72 -8.66
C PHE A 21 -5.86 -21.21 -7.80
N LEU A 22 -6.02 -21.75 -6.59
CA LEU A 22 -7.04 -21.25 -5.65
C LEU A 22 -6.81 -19.79 -5.23
N ASN A 23 -5.57 -19.33 -5.22
CA ASN A 23 -5.23 -17.94 -4.92
C ASN A 23 -5.18 -17.05 -6.18
N GLY A 24 -5.73 -17.52 -7.30
CA GLY A 24 -5.79 -16.76 -8.55
C GLY A 24 -4.46 -16.67 -9.30
N HIS A 25 -3.47 -17.50 -8.93
CA HIS A 25 -2.16 -17.54 -9.57
C HIS A 25 -2.02 -18.79 -10.45
N CYS A 26 -1.46 -18.61 -11.64
CA CYS A 26 -1.00 -19.72 -12.49
C CYS A 26 0.52 -19.62 -12.56
N VAL A 27 1.20 -20.34 -11.67
CA VAL A 27 2.66 -20.25 -11.54
C VAL A 27 3.27 -21.31 -12.43
N LYS A 28 4.02 -20.94 -13.47
CA LYS A 28 4.82 -21.92 -14.19
C LYS A 28 6.07 -22.26 -13.37
N ASN A 29 6.56 -23.48 -13.48
CA ASN A 29 7.80 -23.89 -12.82
C ASN A 29 8.91 -22.86 -13.10
N GLY A 30 9.55 -22.33 -12.05
CA GLY A 30 10.60 -21.32 -12.16
C GLY A 30 10.13 -19.86 -12.07
N GLU A 31 8.83 -19.59 -11.93
CA GLU A 31 8.28 -18.24 -11.75
C GLU A 31 8.09 -17.83 -10.28
N GLU A 32 8.55 -18.64 -9.32
CA GLU A 32 8.42 -18.38 -7.88
C GLU A 32 9.11 -17.07 -7.48
N TYR A 33 10.19 -16.70 -8.18
CA TYR A 33 10.90 -15.44 -7.98
C TYR A 33 10.03 -14.20 -8.25
N LYS A 34 9.11 -14.27 -9.22
CA LYS A 34 8.20 -13.16 -9.52
C LYS A 34 7.20 -12.96 -8.38
N LEU A 35 6.68 -14.06 -7.83
CA LEU A 35 5.78 -14.02 -6.68
C LEU A 35 6.50 -13.60 -5.40
N MET A 36 7.73 -14.07 -5.19
CA MET A 36 8.57 -13.59 -4.10
C MET A 36 8.75 -12.08 -4.22
N TYR A 37 9.11 -11.57 -5.39
CA TYR A 37 9.25 -10.12 -5.60
C TYR A 37 7.95 -9.37 -5.31
N LEU A 38 6.81 -9.88 -5.77
CA LEU A 38 5.49 -9.30 -5.50
C LEU A 38 5.20 -9.24 -3.99
N PHE A 39 5.41 -10.35 -3.28
CA PHE A 39 5.19 -10.45 -1.84
C PHE A 39 6.15 -9.52 -1.08
N GLU A 40 7.43 -9.51 -1.42
CA GLU A 40 8.42 -8.64 -0.78
C GLU A 40 8.13 -7.16 -1.05
N SER A 41 7.67 -6.79 -2.25
CA SER A 41 7.28 -5.41 -2.58
C SER A 41 6.13 -4.93 -1.71
N LEU A 42 5.11 -5.78 -1.54
CA LEU A 42 3.98 -5.52 -0.65
C LEU A 42 4.43 -5.39 0.82
N ILE A 43 5.24 -6.34 1.28
CA ILE A 43 5.64 -6.43 2.69
C ILE A 43 6.54 -5.27 3.12
N ARG A 44 7.35 -4.71 2.21
CA ARG A 44 8.14 -3.49 2.48
C ARG A 44 7.29 -2.28 2.87
N GLN A 45 6.01 -2.28 2.51
CA GLN A 45 5.08 -1.20 2.89
C GLN A 45 4.49 -1.42 4.29
N ILE A 46 4.55 -2.64 4.84
CA ILE A 46 3.92 -2.99 6.12
C ILE A 46 4.80 -2.52 7.28
N LYS A 47 4.28 -1.64 8.14
CA LYS A 47 5.00 -1.05 9.29
C LYS A 47 5.00 -1.92 10.56
N GLY A 48 4.87 -3.24 10.41
CA GLY A 48 4.62 -4.14 11.55
C GLY A 48 3.18 -4.09 12.08
N GLY A 49 2.91 -4.82 13.15
CA GLY A 49 1.60 -4.86 13.81
C GLY A 49 0.62 -5.83 13.16
N LYS A 50 -0.69 -5.53 13.26
CA LYS A 50 -1.74 -6.41 12.74
C LYS A 50 -2.01 -6.07 11.27
N PHE A 51 -1.75 -7.04 10.40
CA PHE A 51 -1.99 -6.97 8.96
C PHE A 51 -3.28 -7.69 8.61
N LEU A 52 -4.20 -7.04 7.89
CA LEU A 52 -5.46 -7.62 7.45
C LEU A 52 -5.48 -7.81 5.92
N GLU A 53 -5.71 -9.04 5.48
CA GLU A 53 -5.95 -9.40 4.09
C GLU A 53 -7.46 -9.52 3.82
N LEU A 54 -8.01 -8.62 3.01
CA LEU A 54 -9.38 -8.69 2.51
C LEU A 54 -9.38 -9.40 1.15
N GLY A 55 -10.06 -10.55 1.08
CA GLY A 55 -9.90 -11.51 -0.02
C GLY A 55 -8.67 -12.38 0.16
N CYS A 56 -8.46 -12.91 1.37
CA CYS A 56 -7.21 -13.62 1.73
C CYS A 56 -7.02 -14.97 1.03
N GLY A 57 -8.04 -15.50 0.33
CA GLY A 57 -7.96 -16.82 -0.29
C GLY A 57 -7.60 -17.88 0.75
N THR A 58 -6.62 -18.72 0.43
CA THR A 58 -6.16 -19.79 1.33
C THR A 58 -5.11 -19.31 2.35
N GLY A 59 -4.94 -18.00 2.51
CA GLY A 59 -4.02 -17.40 3.48
C GLY A 59 -2.54 -17.70 3.18
N LEU A 60 -2.19 -17.88 1.91
CA LEU A 60 -0.82 -18.22 1.51
C LEU A 60 0.15 -17.05 1.78
N LEU A 61 -0.26 -15.82 1.45
CA LEU A 61 0.49 -14.62 1.79
C LEU A 61 0.59 -14.45 3.32
N SER A 62 -0.51 -14.68 4.07
CA SER A 62 -0.47 -14.70 5.53
C SER A 62 0.57 -15.68 6.07
N LYS A 63 0.65 -16.87 5.49
CA LYS A 63 1.64 -17.91 5.88
C LYS A 63 3.06 -17.44 5.61
N TYR A 64 3.29 -16.86 4.43
CA TYR A 64 4.58 -16.28 4.06
C TYR A 64 5.00 -15.16 5.04
N ILE A 65 4.09 -14.23 5.33
CA ILE A 65 4.33 -13.14 6.29
C ILE A 65 4.66 -13.70 7.68
N TYR A 66 3.84 -14.62 8.18
CA TYR A 66 4.03 -15.22 9.51
C TYR A 66 5.38 -15.93 9.67
N LEU A 67 5.84 -16.62 8.61
CA LEU A 67 7.11 -17.35 8.63
C LEU A 67 8.34 -16.42 8.58
N PHE A 68 8.27 -15.34 7.81
CA PHE A 68 9.45 -14.55 7.46
C PHE A 68 9.49 -13.13 8.06
N PHE A 69 8.38 -12.64 8.63
CA PHE A 69 8.23 -11.26 9.14
C PHE A 69 7.57 -11.26 10.52
N LYS A 70 8.39 -11.51 11.55
CA LYS A 70 7.95 -11.75 12.93
C LYS A 70 7.19 -10.58 13.59
N ASP A 71 7.44 -9.36 13.12
CA ASP A 71 6.79 -8.16 13.67
C ASP A 71 5.39 -7.92 13.08
N VAL A 72 4.94 -8.78 12.16
CA VAL A 72 3.64 -8.71 11.50
C VAL A 72 2.77 -9.89 11.92
N ILE A 73 1.55 -9.61 12.37
CA ILE A 73 0.55 -10.60 12.74
C ILE A 73 -0.55 -10.59 11.67
N PRO A 74 -0.62 -11.61 10.80
CA PRO A 74 -1.58 -11.62 9.72
C PRO A 74 -2.97 -12.08 10.18
N TYR A 75 -3.98 -11.48 9.57
CA TYR A 75 -5.41 -11.76 9.67
C TYR A 75 -6.00 -11.83 8.28
N GLY A 76 -7.03 -12.65 8.09
CA GLY A 76 -7.65 -12.85 6.79
C GLY A 76 -9.17 -12.84 6.85
N VAL A 77 -9.78 -12.23 5.83
CA VAL A 77 -11.21 -12.31 5.57
C VAL A 77 -11.43 -12.76 4.13
N ASP A 78 -12.31 -13.73 3.95
CA ASP A 78 -12.77 -14.16 2.64
C ASP A 78 -14.24 -14.59 2.72
N ILE A 79 -14.98 -14.38 1.65
CA ILE A 79 -16.39 -14.81 1.56
C ILE A 79 -16.51 -16.32 1.35
N ASN A 80 -15.48 -16.95 0.74
CA ASN A 80 -15.49 -18.35 0.41
C ASN A 80 -15.09 -19.21 1.62
N ARG A 81 -16.05 -19.96 2.15
CA ARG A 81 -15.84 -20.88 3.28
C ARG A 81 -14.72 -21.90 3.03
N LYS A 82 -14.56 -22.42 1.81
CA LYS A 82 -13.51 -23.39 1.48
C LYS A 82 -12.12 -22.77 1.57
N PHE A 83 -11.99 -21.51 1.15
CA PHE A 83 -10.74 -20.75 1.25
C PHE A 83 -10.36 -20.51 2.71
N ILE A 84 -11.30 -20.10 3.55
CA ILE A 84 -11.02 -19.92 4.98
C ILE A 84 -10.69 -21.25 5.68
N ALA A 85 -11.33 -22.36 5.30
CA ALA A 85 -10.96 -23.67 5.84
C ALA A 85 -9.48 -24.00 5.53
N ARG A 86 -9.06 -23.86 4.27
CA ARG A 86 -7.65 -24.02 3.88
C ARG A 86 -6.73 -23.01 4.54
N ALA A 87 -7.16 -21.76 4.71
CA ALA A 87 -6.37 -20.74 5.41
C ALA A 87 -6.06 -21.12 6.84
N LYS A 88 -7.04 -21.70 7.54
CA LYS A 88 -6.86 -22.21 8.91
C LYS A 88 -5.94 -23.42 8.99
N GLU A 89 -5.97 -24.30 7.98
CA GLU A 89 -5.06 -25.45 7.86
C GLU A 89 -3.62 -24.99 7.58
N ASN A 90 -3.45 -24.11 6.59
CA ASN A 90 -2.18 -23.51 6.20
C ASN A 90 -1.51 -22.74 7.34
N ASN A 91 -2.31 -22.14 8.22
CA ASN A 91 -1.87 -21.22 9.25
C ASN A 91 -2.30 -21.68 10.65
N PHE A 92 -2.10 -22.95 10.99
CA PHE A 92 -2.59 -23.58 12.22
C PHE A 92 -2.34 -22.76 13.51
N LYS A 93 -1.16 -22.15 13.64
CA LYS A 93 -0.77 -21.35 14.83
C LYS A 93 -1.58 -20.05 14.99
N ILE A 94 -2.15 -19.54 13.92
CA ILE A 94 -2.94 -18.29 13.88
C ILE A 94 -4.31 -18.52 13.23
N LYS A 95 -4.83 -19.75 13.24
CA LYS A 95 -6.10 -20.12 12.59
C LYS A 95 -7.29 -19.28 13.04
N ASN A 96 -7.27 -18.75 14.25
CA ASN A 96 -8.32 -17.88 14.80
C ASN A 96 -8.32 -16.47 14.20
N ASN A 97 -7.29 -16.11 13.42
CA ASN A 97 -7.21 -14.82 12.74
C ASN A 97 -7.94 -14.80 11.38
N PHE A 98 -8.52 -15.92 10.95
CA PHE A 98 -9.22 -16.06 9.67
C PHE A 98 -10.73 -16.16 9.85
N THR A 99 -11.46 -15.29 9.16
CA THR A 99 -12.92 -15.13 9.31
C THR A 99 -13.63 -15.24 7.96
N ILE A 100 -14.77 -15.93 7.94
CA ILE A 100 -15.65 -16.00 6.77
C ILE A 100 -16.57 -14.79 6.80
N SER A 101 -16.45 -13.88 5.84
CA SER A 101 -17.34 -12.72 5.74
C SER A 101 -17.24 -12.03 4.38
N ASP A 102 -18.28 -11.28 4.02
CA ASP A 102 -18.18 -10.24 3.01
C ASP A 102 -17.56 -8.98 3.64
N PHE A 103 -16.35 -8.65 3.20
CA PHE A 103 -15.61 -7.52 3.76
C PHE A 103 -16.23 -6.16 3.43
N PHE A 104 -17.15 -6.06 2.46
CA PHE A 104 -17.88 -4.83 2.18
C PHE A 104 -18.91 -4.50 3.29
N ILE A 105 -19.37 -5.50 4.07
CA ILE A 105 -20.37 -5.29 5.13
C ILE A 105 -19.77 -5.12 6.53
N LEU A 106 -18.65 -5.80 6.88
CA LEU A 106 -17.50 -5.11 7.50
C LEU A 106 -17.72 -3.95 8.48
N PRO A 107 -18.28 -4.01 9.71
CA PRO A 107 -18.55 -2.79 10.47
C PRO A 107 -17.27 -1.94 10.68
N PRO A 108 -17.34 -0.61 10.70
CA PRO A 108 -16.17 0.27 10.75
C PRO A 108 -15.21 -0.04 11.92
N ALA A 109 -15.76 -0.36 13.10
CA ALA A 109 -14.99 -0.72 14.29
C ALA A 109 -14.10 -1.97 14.09
N PHE A 110 -14.43 -2.86 13.13
CA PHE A 110 -13.61 -4.02 12.78
C PHE A 110 -12.21 -3.60 12.37
N PHE A 111 -12.08 -2.50 11.61
CA PHE A 111 -10.83 -2.09 10.99
C PHE A 111 -9.87 -1.38 11.95
N LYS A 112 -10.36 -0.89 13.10
CA LYS A 112 -9.61 -0.02 14.02
C LYS A 112 -8.33 -0.63 14.59
N LYS A 113 -8.26 -1.96 14.66
CA LYS A 113 -7.13 -2.68 15.27
C LYS A 113 -5.98 -3.00 14.32
N TYR A 114 -6.13 -2.74 13.02
CA TYR A 114 -5.14 -3.12 12.01
C TYR A 114 -4.28 -1.92 11.62
N SER A 115 -2.95 -2.08 11.64
CA SER A 115 -2.00 -1.07 11.19
C SER A 115 -1.90 -1.02 9.67
N THR A 116 -2.13 -2.17 9.03
CA THR A 116 -2.14 -2.28 7.57
C THR A 116 -3.28 -3.17 7.11
N ILE A 117 -3.98 -2.74 6.06
CA ILE A 117 -5.09 -3.46 5.46
C ILE A 117 -4.78 -3.59 3.97
N ALA A 118 -4.68 -4.81 3.45
CA ALA A 118 -4.55 -5.08 2.02
C ALA A 118 -5.89 -5.54 1.46
N VAL A 119 -6.31 -4.99 0.33
CA VAL A 119 -7.51 -5.41 -0.40
C VAL A 119 -7.10 -6.05 -1.71
N PHE A 120 -7.40 -7.33 -1.86
CA PHE A 120 -7.12 -8.10 -3.06
C PHE A 120 -8.36 -8.16 -3.94
N MET A 121 -8.32 -7.41 -5.03
CA MET A 121 -9.38 -7.36 -6.03
C MET A 121 -9.17 -8.50 -7.03
N GLY A 122 -10.06 -9.48 -7.01
CA GLY A 122 -10.11 -10.54 -8.02
C GLY A 122 -10.78 -10.10 -9.32
N ARG A 123 -10.96 -11.03 -10.27
CA ARG A 123 -11.64 -10.78 -11.56
C ARG A 123 -13.00 -10.12 -11.34
N ARG A 124 -13.15 -8.92 -11.90
CA ARG A 124 -14.34 -8.08 -11.73
C ARG A 124 -15.45 -8.54 -12.67
N LYS A 125 -16.67 -8.72 -12.13
CA LYS A 125 -17.88 -8.91 -12.96
C LYS A 125 -18.41 -7.57 -13.48
N ASN A 126 -18.27 -6.51 -12.68
CA ASN A 126 -18.67 -5.16 -13.04
C ASN A 126 -17.68 -4.16 -12.43
N GLU A 127 -16.73 -3.72 -13.25
CA GLU A 127 -15.65 -2.81 -12.84
C GLU A 127 -16.20 -1.60 -12.08
N LYS A 128 -17.22 -0.93 -12.62
CA LYS A 128 -17.76 0.30 -12.05
C LYS A 128 -18.31 0.09 -10.64
N ASP A 129 -19.11 -0.95 -10.43
CA ASP A 129 -19.74 -1.21 -9.13
C ASP A 129 -18.71 -1.66 -8.10
N ASP A 130 -17.72 -2.46 -8.51
CA ASP A 130 -16.67 -2.95 -7.63
C ASP A 130 -15.79 -1.80 -7.12
N TRP A 131 -15.43 -0.83 -7.98
CA TRP A 131 -14.71 0.38 -7.55
C TRP A 131 -15.54 1.32 -6.66
N ILE A 132 -16.86 1.41 -6.89
CA ILE A 132 -17.75 2.19 -6.00
C ILE A 132 -17.80 1.55 -4.61
N LYS A 133 -17.95 0.22 -4.54
CA LYS A 133 -17.93 -0.53 -3.27
C LYS A 133 -16.59 -0.38 -2.56
N LEU A 134 -15.49 -0.50 -3.29
CA LEU A 134 -14.14 -0.28 -2.77
C LEU A 134 -13.97 1.14 -2.22
N GLY A 135 -14.46 2.17 -2.92
CA GLY A 135 -14.42 3.56 -2.43
C GLY A 135 -15.18 3.75 -1.13
N LYS A 136 -16.32 3.07 -0.94
CA LYS A 136 -17.07 3.05 0.33
C LYS A 136 -16.27 2.34 1.42
N LEU A 137 -15.65 1.20 1.12
CA LEU A 137 -14.80 0.45 2.04
C LEU A 137 -13.59 1.29 2.51
N VAL A 138 -12.88 1.94 1.59
CA VAL A 138 -11.74 2.81 1.92
C VAL A 138 -12.15 3.93 2.87
N LYS A 139 -13.22 4.66 2.53
CA LYS A 139 -13.78 5.73 3.37
C LYS A 139 -14.12 5.20 4.77
N LYS A 140 -14.65 3.99 4.86
CA LYS A 140 -15.03 3.31 6.10
C LYS A 140 -13.81 2.92 6.95
N CYS A 141 -12.77 2.35 6.32
CA CYS A 141 -11.51 2.02 6.99
C CYS A 141 -10.84 3.28 7.57
N LEU A 142 -10.71 4.33 6.75
CA LEU A 142 -9.97 5.55 7.12
C LEU A 142 -10.71 6.47 8.09
N ARG A 143 -12.04 6.33 8.23
CA ARG A 143 -12.84 7.19 9.12
C ARG A 143 -12.41 7.04 10.59
N ASP A 144 -12.29 5.79 11.03
CA ASP A 144 -12.05 5.44 12.43
C ASP A 144 -10.62 4.91 12.66
N ASN A 145 -9.85 4.74 11.58
CA ASN A 145 -8.45 4.31 11.60
C ASN A 145 -7.60 5.15 10.63
N LYS A 146 -7.34 6.41 11.01
CA LYS A 146 -6.67 7.42 10.17
C LYS A 146 -5.18 7.15 9.93
N GLU A 147 -4.57 6.30 10.75
CA GLU A 147 -3.15 5.96 10.68
C GLU A 147 -2.89 4.64 9.92
N ALA A 148 -3.95 3.88 9.62
CA ALA A 148 -3.79 2.66 8.85
C ALA A 148 -3.29 2.94 7.44
N LEU A 149 -2.35 2.11 7.01
CA LEU A 149 -1.99 1.96 5.61
C LEU A 149 -3.00 1.04 4.94
N LEU A 150 -3.74 1.54 3.96
CA LEU A 150 -4.54 0.70 3.07
C LEU A 150 -3.73 0.43 1.79
N ILE A 151 -3.59 -0.83 1.43
CA ILE A 151 -2.96 -1.27 0.18
C ILE A 151 -4.05 -1.90 -0.66
N ILE A 152 -4.10 -1.57 -1.94
CA ILE A 152 -5.05 -2.20 -2.84
C ILE A 152 -4.27 -2.84 -3.98
N CYS A 153 -4.51 -4.14 -4.14
CA CYS A 153 -3.88 -5.03 -5.08
C CYS A 153 -4.93 -5.40 -6.13
N ASP A 154 -4.68 -5.08 -7.39
CA ASP A 154 -5.56 -5.44 -8.51
C ASP A 154 -4.86 -6.52 -9.35
N TYR A 155 -5.41 -7.74 -9.34
CA TYR A 155 -4.81 -8.89 -10.04
C TYR A 155 -5.03 -8.87 -11.56
N ASP A 156 -5.85 -7.96 -12.08
CA ASP A 156 -5.97 -7.79 -13.53
C ASP A 156 -4.76 -6.98 -14.04
N ASN A 157 -3.68 -7.71 -14.37
CA ASN A 157 -2.31 -7.31 -14.78
C ASN A 157 -2.14 -6.16 -15.81
N ASN A 158 -3.21 -5.52 -16.30
CA ASN A 158 -3.16 -4.43 -17.27
C ASN A 158 -3.90 -3.16 -16.82
N THR A 159 -4.41 -3.09 -15.60
CA THR A 159 -5.46 -2.11 -15.26
C THR A 159 -5.02 -0.84 -14.52
N LEU A 160 -3.80 -0.78 -13.96
CA LEU A 160 -3.33 0.44 -13.29
C LEU A 160 -2.54 1.40 -14.17
N GLU A 161 -2.47 1.16 -15.48
CA GLU A 161 -2.41 2.32 -16.36
C GLU A 161 -3.67 3.13 -16.05
N ILE A 162 -3.51 4.31 -15.43
CA ILE A 162 -4.56 5.25 -15.07
C ILE A 162 -5.20 5.78 -16.37
N LYS A 163 -5.85 4.91 -17.12
CA LYS A 163 -6.55 5.13 -18.39
C LYS A 163 -8.04 4.91 -18.16
N SER A 164 -8.43 3.91 -17.36
CA SER A 164 -9.83 3.69 -16.96
C SER A 164 -10.41 4.95 -16.28
N PRO A 165 -11.49 5.55 -16.82
CA PRO A 165 -12.16 6.69 -16.20
C PRO A 165 -12.67 6.40 -14.80
N VAL A 166 -13.04 5.15 -14.51
CA VAL A 166 -13.51 4.70 -13.20
C VAL A 166 -12.38 4.78 -12.18
N ILE A 167 -11.20 4.25 -12.52
CA ILE A 167 -10.01 4.29 -11.66
C ILE A 167 -9.56 5.74 -11.44
N LYS A 168 -9.53 6.56 -12.50
CA LYS A 168 -9.24 8.01 -12.39
C LYS A 168 -10.17 8.70 -11.39
N LYS A 169 -11.48 8.42 -11.48
CA LYS A 169 -12.48 8.99 -10.58
C LYS A 169 -12.25 8.51 -9.15
N PHE A 170 -12.04 7.21 -8.94
CA PHE A 170 -11.74 6.63 -7.63
C PHE A 170 -10.50 7.30 -7.01
N VAL A 171 -9.37 7.35 -7.73
CA VAL A 171 -8.13 7.98 -7.26
C VAL A 171 -8.34 9.45 -6.93
N SER A 172 -9.08 10.19 -7.76
CA SER A 172 -9.41 11.59 -7.52
C SER A 172 -10.22 11.78 -6.23
N GLU A 173 -11.19 10.90 -5.97
CA GLU A 173 -11.97 10.92 -4.73
C GLU A 173 -11.13 10.55 -3.51
N MET A 174 -10.32 9.50 -3.59
CA MET A 174 -9.47 9.06 -2.49
C MET A 174 -8.40 10.12 -2.15
N LYS A 175 -7.88 10.85 -3.14
CA LYS A 175 -6.94 11.98 -2.93
C LYS A 175 -7.54 13.13 -2.13
N LYS A 176 -8.88 13.20 -1.99
CA LYS A 176 -9.53 14.22 -1.15
C LYS A 176 -9.42 13.89 0.34
N ILE A 177 -9.28 12.60 0.69
CA ILE A 177 -9.32 12.13 2.08
C ILE A 177 -7.99 11.55 2.57
N SER A 178 -7.08 11.19 1.66
CA SER A 178 -5.80 10.55 1.98
C SER A 178 -4.71 10.93 0.98
N ASN A 179 -3.46 10.71 1.36
CA ASN A 179 -2.37 10.57 0.40
C ASN A 179 -2.50 9.24 -0.34
N ILE A 180 -2.10 9.24 -1.61
CA ILE A 180 -2.10 8.07 -2.49
C ILE A 180 -0.74 8.00 -3.18
N ASP A 181 -0.15 6.82 -3.18
CA ASP A 181 1.08 6.51 -3.91
C ASP A 181 0.92 5.25 -4.77
N PHE A 182 1.77 5.11 -5.78
CA PHE A 182 1.81 3.97 -6.69
C PHE A 182 3.19 3.30 -6.55
N VAL A 183 3.21 2.08 -6.01
CA VAL A 183 4.47 1.35 -5.78
C VAL A 183 4.91 0.61 -7.03
N ASP A 184 3.95 0.11 -7.81
CA ASP A 184 4.16 -0.59 -9.07
C ASP A 184 2.84 -0.59 -9.86
N ASN A 185 2.85 -1.15 -11.07
CA ASN A 185 1.67 -1.36 -11.91
C ASN A 185 0.61 -2.30 -11.29
N ASN A 186 0.86 -2.85 -10.09
CA ASN A 186 0.00 -3.81 -9.40
C ASN A 186 -0.59 -3.29 -8.07
N PHE A 187 -0.06 -2.18 -7.53
CA PHE A 187 -0.39 -1.71 -6.19
C PHE A 187 -0.62 -0.21 -6.14
N PHE A 188 -1.67 0.20 -5.43
CA PHE A 188 -1.84 1.58 -4.99
C PHE A 188 -1.99 1.63 -3.47
N LEU A 189 -1.18 2.47 -2.86
CA LEU A 189 -1.20 2.75 -1.43
C LEU A 189 -2.16 3.90 -1.20
N VAL A 190 -3.05 3.73 -0.22
CA VAL A 190 -4.00 4.74 0.23
C VAL A 190 -3.87 4.82 1.73
N GLY A 191 -3.22 5.87 2.23
CA GLY A 191 -3.07 6.05 3.67
C GLY A 191 -1.62 6.08 4.08
N GLU A 192 -1.07 7.27 4.10
CA GLU A 192 -0.02 7.70 5.01
C GLU A 192 -0.26 9.18 5.25
N GLY A 193 -0.47 9.58 6.49
CA GLY A 193 -0.76 10.96 6.84
C GLY A 193 -2.19 11.36 6.50
N VAL A 194 -2.96 11.65 7.55
CA VAL A 194 -3.99 12.69 7.48
C VAL A 194 -3.37 13.85 6.71
N LYS A 195 -4.07 14.42 5.73
CA LYS A 195 -3.73 15.75 5.22
C LYS A 195 -3.88 16.77 6.35
N ALA A 196 -2.96 16.77 7.31
CA ALA A 196 -2.46 18.01 7.86
C ALA A 196 -1.79 18.68 6.66
N MET A 197 -2.55 19.53 5.96
CA MET A 197 -1.97 20.49 5.04
C MET A 197 -1.10 21.39 5.90
N ASN A 198 0.14 20.99 6.16
CA ASN A 198 1.15 21.93 6.64
C ASN A 198 1.35 22.92 5.49
N LYS A 199 0.65 24.04 5.59
CA LYS A 199 0.78 25.14 4.65
C LYS A 199 2.16 25.72 4.91
N ILE A 200 3.09 25.43 4.03
CA ILE A 200 4.39 26.11 4.06
C ILE A 200 4.15 27.47 3.42
N GLU A 201 4.10 28.50 4.26
CA GLU A 201 4.31 29.85 3.79
C GLU A 201 5.81 30.02 3.63
N CYS A 202 6.25 30.04 2.37
CA CYS A 202 7.57 30.53 2.06
C CYS A 202 7.49 32.05 2.28
N GLU A 203 8.05 32.55 3.39
CA GLU A 203 8.44 33.96 3.47
C GLU A 203 9.24 34.27 2.20
N LYS A 204 9.02 35.44 1.58
CA LYS A 204 9.67 35.82 0.32
C LYS A 204 11.19 35.70 0.41
N THR A 205 11.72 34.51 0.18
CA THR A 205 13.12 34.29 -0.07
C THR A 205 13.32 34.75 -1.50
N GLY A 206 14.24 35.67 -1.77
CA GLY A 206 14.51 36.22 -3.11
C GLY A 206 15.00 35.22 -4.16
N PHE A 207 14.73 33.92 -4.00
CA PHE A 207 15.00 32.87 -4.95
C PHE A 207 13.94 32.86 -6.05
N SER A 208 14.34 32.56 -7.29
CA SER A 208 13.38 32.34 -8.38
C SER A 208 12.58 31.07 -8.12
N ASN A 209 11.29 31.07 -8.47
CA ASN A 209 10.38 29.95 -8.20
C ASN A 209 10.81 28.63 -8.88
N GLU A 210 11.67 28.69 -9.90
CA GLU A 210 12.28 27.54 -10.58
C GLU A 210 13.33 26.81 -9.73
N LEU A 211 14.04 27.52 -8.83
CA LEU A 211 15.11 26.95 -8.01
C LEU A 211 14.59 26.05 -6.86
N ILE A 212 13.31 26.18 -6.50
CA ILE A 212 12.76 25.55 -5.30
C ILE A 212 12.08 24.20 -5.61
N GLU A 213 11.60 23.99 -6.84
CA GLU A 213 11.01 22.70 -7.24
C GLU A 213 12.09 21.61 -7.33
N GLY A 214 11.87 20.48 -6.66
CA GLY A 214 12.84 19.39 -6.59
C GLY A 214 13.86 19.52 -5.45
N SER A 215 13.81 20.60 -4.67
CA SER A 215 14.62 20.74 -3.46
C SER A 215 14.23 19.70 -2.40
N ILE A 216 15.23 19.16 -1.73
CA ILE A 216 15.06 18.25 -0.58
C ILE A 216 15.00 19.09 0.69
N VAL A 217 13.93 18.95 1.46
CA VAL A 217 13.73 19.59 2.75
C VAL A 217 13.86 18.53 3.84
N GLN A 218 14.70 18.78 4.84
CA GLN A 218 14.83 17.91 6.01
C GLN A 218 13.99 18.46 7.17
N LYS A 219 13.16 17.63 7.79
CA LYS A 219 12.44 17.95 9.04
C LYS A 219 12.71 16.86 10.08
N GLY A 220 13.55 17.17 11.07
CA GLY A 220 14.03 16.15 12.01
C GLY A 220 14.88 15.08 11.30
N LYS A 221 14.45 13.81 11.39
CA LYS A 221 15.11 12.68 10.70
C LYS A 221 14.51 12.35 9.32
N GLU A 222 13.50 13.10 8.89
CA GLU A 222 12.75 12.81 7.65
C GLU A 222 13.15 13.77 6.53
N PHE A 223 13.13 13.27 5.29
CA PHE A 223 13.41 14.04 4.08
C PHE A 223 12.17 14.12 3.19
N PHE A 224 11.97 15.28 2.59
CA PHE A 224 10.81 15.62 1.79
C PHE A 224 11.24 16.27 0.49
N PHE A 225 10.48 16.06 -0.58
CA PHE A 225 10.66 16.83 -1.82
C PHE A 225 9.68 17.98 -1.85
N LEU A 226 10.18 19.16 -2.21
CA LEU A 226 9.32 20.30 -2.48
C LEU A 226 8.77 20.21 -3.90
N ARG A 227 7.44 20.15 -4.00
CA ARG A 227 6.75 20.12 -5.29
C ARG A 227 5.92 21.38 -5.48
N GLN A 228 6.12 22.07 -6.60
CA GLN A 228 5.32 23.23 -6.97
C GLN A 228 3.99 22.75 -7.59
N LYS A 229 2.89 23.38 -7.20
CA LYS A 229 1.60 23.19 -7.88
C LYS A 229 0.96 24.54 -8.14
N ARG A 230 0.89 24.94 -9.42
CA ARG A 230 0.11 26.11 -9.85
C ARG A 230 -1.38 25.79 -9.82
N ARG A 231 -2.16 26.58 -9.07
CA ARG A 231 -3.62 26.57 -9.17
C ARG A 231 -4.14 27.99 -8.97
N ASN A 232 -4.87 28.52 -9.96
CA ASN A 232 -5.52 29.84 -9.92
C ASN A 232 -4.57 31.03 -9.65
N LYS A 233 -3.49 31.17 -10.43
CA LYS A 233 -2.47 32.25 -10.30
C LYS A 233 -1.76 32.36 -8.94
N LYS A 234 -2.03 31.46 -7.99
CA LYS A 234 -1.30 31.34 -6.73
C LYS A 234 -0.42 30.10 -6.79
N GLU A 235 0.85 30.29 -6.49
CA GLU A 235 1.81 29.21 -6.37
C GLU A 235 1.73 28.63 -4.96
N LYS A 236 1.67 27.30 -4.88
CA LYS A 236 1.65 26.56 -3.62
C LYS A 236 2.72 25.49 -3.69
N PHE A 237 3.51 25.39 -2.62
CA PHE A 237 4.52 24.35 -2.45
C PHE A 237 4.00 23.31 -1.46
N PHE A 238 4.30 22.04 -1.73
CA PHE A 238 3.90 20.92 -0.89
C PHE A 238 5.11 20.02 -0.64
N LEU A 239 5.20 19.48 0.58
CA LEU A 239 6.13 18.41 0.89
C LEU A 239 5.52 17.07 0.51
N THR A 240 6.29 16.25 -0.21
CA THR A 240 5.94 14.85 -0.47
C THR A 240 7.03 13.94 0.08
N PHE A 241 6.62 12.90 0.81
CA PHE A 241 7.53 11.81 1.19
C PHE A 241 8.00 11.06 -0.05
N GLN A 242 9.27 10.66 -0.09
CA GLN A 242 9.79 9.71 -1.06
C GLN A 242 10.13 8.42 -0.34
N THR A 243 9.50 7.31 -0.73
CA THR A 243 9.64 5.99 -0.08
C THR A 243 10.87 5.21 -0.54
N ASN A 244 11.63 5.71 -1.53
CA ASN A 244 12.82 5.05 -2.07
C ASN A 244 13.99 6.02 -2.24
N PHE A 245 14.81 6.18 -1.18
CA PHE A 245 16.21 6.57 -1.37
C PHE A 245 16.97 5.32 -1.82
N PHE A 246 17.13 5.14 -3.12
CA PHE A 246 18.36 4.50 -3.59
C PHE A 246 19.45 5.54 -3.41
N GLU A 247 20.42 5.25 -2.57
CA GLU A 247 21.63 6.05 -2.38
C GLU A 247 22.47 6.00 -3.68
N LYS A 248 21.95 6.62 -4.76
CA LYS A 248 22.79 7.11 -5.84
C LYS A 248 23.27 8.47 -5.34
N THR A 249 24.53 8.52 -4.93
CA THR A 249 25.24 9.75 -4.56
C THR A 249 25.20 10.73 -5.74
N LEU A 250 24.13 11.50 -5.84
CA LEU A 250 24.11 12.73 -6.61
C LEU A 250 24.79 13.76 -5.71
N LYS A 251 26.04 14.09 -6.04
CA LYS A 251 26.68 15.30 -5.52
C LYS A 251 25.88 16.49 -6.05
N LEU A 252 24.84 16.87 -5.32
CA LEU A 252 24.20 18.16 -5.52
C LEU A 252 25.08 19.24 -4.87
N PRO A 253 25.22 20.41 -5.51
CA PRO A 253 25.89 21.55 -4.87
C PRO A 253 25.14 21.87 -3.58
N SER A 254 25.91 22.03 -2.51
CA SER A 254 25.42 22.37 -1.18
C SER A 254 24.77 23.76 -1.20
N CYS A 255 23.46 23.82 -1.42
CA CYS A 255 22.66 24.99 -1.07
C CYS A 255 21.95 24.66 0.24
N SER A 256 22.46 25.20 1.35
CA SER A 256 21.76 25.17 2.63
C SER A 256 20.53 26.08 2.52
N ILE A 257 19.33 25.50 2.60
CA ILE A 257 18.10 26.27 2.79
C ILE A 257 17.94 26.42 4.30
N ASP A 258 18.50 27.49 4.85
CA ASP A 258 18.65 27.67 6.30
C ASP A 258 17.37 28.10 7.04
N SER A 259 16.22 28.29 6.38
CA SER A 259 14.97 28.46 7.13
C SER A 259 13.71 28.24 6.29
N VAL A 260 13.11 27.06 6.45
CA VAL A 260 11.67 26.88 6.16
C VAL A 260 10.93 26.89 7.49
N ARG A 261 10.24 27.98 7.81
CA ARG A 261 9.32 28.02 8.97
C ARG A 261 8.05 27.24 8.63
N ILE A 262 7.79 26.19 9.40
CA ILE A 262 6.52 25.47 9.36
C ILE A 262 5.62 26.10 10.42
N ILE A 263 4.58 26.80 10.01
CA ILE A 263 3.54 27.29 10.91
C ILE A 263 2.56 26.14 11.13
N GLY A 264 2.40 25.71 12.39
CA GLY A 264 1.48 24.66 12.82
C GLY A 264 0.05 25.15 12.97
#